data_AF-A0A8J8JDQ8-F1
#
_entry.id   AF-A0A8J8JDQ8-F1
#
_cell.length_a   1.000
_cell.length_b   1.000
_cell.length_c   1.000
_cell.angle_alpha   90.00
_cell.angle_beta   90.00
_cell.angle_gamma   90.00
#
_symmetry.space_group_name_H-M   'P 1'
#
loop_
_entity.id
_entity.type
_entity.pdbx_description
1 polymer ?
#
loop_
_entity_poly.entity_id
_entity_poly.type
_entity_poly.pdbx_seq_one_letter_code
_entity_poly.pdbx_strand_id
1 'polypeptide(L)'
;MPRGKAIVLAYAGTHEHQDNHHMILKPLGVDGREQAARLIGRKVVWRTPTGKKMVGKILKPHGNRGEVKAYFKPGLPGQALGDYVEIL
;
A
#
# COMPACT_ATOMS: atom_id res chain seq x y z
N MET A 1 19.35 -3.05 -0.95
CA MET A 1 18.08 -3.77 -1.23
C MET A 1 17.18 -2.84 -2.02
N PRO A 2 16.56 -3.28 -3.13
CA PRO A 2 15.85 -2.36 -4.02
C PRO A 2 14.64 -1.78 -3.32
N ARG A 3 14.64 -0.44 -3.19
CA ARG A 3 13.47 0.34 -2.80
C ARG A 3 12.49 0.25 -3.96
N GLY A 4 11.29 -0.24 -3.69
CA GLY A 4 10.23 -0.34 -4.71
C GLY A 4 9.30 0.86 -4.62
N LYS A 5 8.69 1.26 -5.74
CA LYS A 5 7.53 2.15 -5.72
C LYS A 5 6.25 1.34 -5.81
N ALA A 6 5.19 1.80 -5.17
CA ALA A 6 3.85 1.28 -5.35
C ALA A 6 2.86 2.44 -5.51
N ILE A 7 1.74 2.18 -6.19
CA ILE A 7 0.64 3.13 -6.31
C ILE A 7 -0.42 2.77 -5.28
N VAL A 8 -0.97 3.77 -4.60
CA VAL A 8 -2.15 3.60 -3.73
C VAL A 8 -3.39 3.54 -4.62
N LEU A 9 -4.09 2.41 -4.61
CA LEU A 9 -5.28 2.24 -5.45
C LEU A 9 -6.56 2.67 -4.74
N ALA A 10 -6.80 2.07 -3.57
CA ALA A 10 -8.05 2.22 -2.86
C ALA A 10 -7.86 1.89 -1.38
N TYR A 11 -8.84 2.27 -0.57
CA TYR A 11 -9.01 1.71 0.76
C TYR A 11 -9.51 0.28 0.68
N ALA A 12 -9.17 -0.53 1.67
CA ALA A 12 -9.78 -1.84 1.81
C ALA A 12 -11.20 -1.70 2.37
N GLY A 13 -12.15 -2.46 1.86
CA GLY A 13 -13.53 -2.33 2.27
C GLY A 13 -14.46 -3.24 1.47
N THR A 14 -15.75 -3.07 1.73
CA THR A 14 -16.84 -3.55 0.89
C THR A 14 -17.39 -2.39 0.06
N HIS A 15 -18.42 -2.64 -0.75
CA HIS A 15 -19.08 -1.60 -1.52
C HIS A 15 -19.62 -0.45 -0.65
N GLU A 16 -20.05 -0.74 0.58
CA GLU A 16 -20.70 0.24 1.48
C GLU A 16 -19.81 0.66 2.65
N HIS A 17 -18.79 -0.14 3.00
CA HIS A 17 -17.97 0.09 4.19
C HIS A 17 -16.50 0.19 3.83
N GLN A 18 -15.83 1.21 4.34
CA GLN A 18 -14.41 1.45 4.11
C GLN A 18 -13.60 1.33 5.41
N ASP A 19 -12.47 0.64 5.35
CA ASP A 19 -11.48 0.57 6.43
C ASP A 19 -10.38 1.61 6.19
N ASN A 20 -10.40 2.67 6.99
CA ASN A 20 -9.52 3.83 6.83
C ASN A 20 -8.04 3.56 7.16
N HIS A 21 -7.72 2.45 7.83
CA HIS A 21 -6.35 2.10 8.18
C HIS A 21 -5.72 1.13 7.19
N HIS A 22 -6.54 0.49 6.36
CA HIS A 22 -6.09 -0.51 5.43
C HIS A 22 -6.19 -0.01 3.99
N MET A 23 -5.09 -0.12 3.26
CA MET A 23 -5.02 0.31 1.87
C MET A 23 -4.59 -0.82 0.96
N ILE A 24 -5.11 -0.79 -0.26
CA ILE A 24 -4.70 -1.65 -1.38
C ILE A 24 -3.65 -0.88 -2.17
N LEU A 25 -2.47 -1.47 -2.30
CA LEU A 25 -1.33 -0.93 -3.03
C LEU A 25 -0.99 -1.85 -4.19
N LYS A 26 -0.58 -1.26 -5.32
CA LYS A 26 -0.02 -1.99 -6.46
C LYS A 26 1.47 -1.67 -6.58
N PRO A 27 2.37 -2.57 -6.16
CA PRO A 27 3.79 -2.43 -6.40
C PRO A 27 4.09 -2.44 -7.90
N LEU A 28 4.97 -1.54 -8.33
CA LEU A 28 5.40 -1.47 -9.73
C LEU A 28 6.28 -2.68 -10.06
N GLY A 29 6.00 -3.34 -11.19
CA GLY A 29 6.73 -4.53 -11.64
C GLY A 29 6.39 -5.83 -10.90
N VAL A 30 5.30 -5.85 -10.13
CA VAL A 30 4.80 -7.04 -9.43
C VAL A 30 3.43 -7.42 -9.99
N ASP A 31 3.39 -8.44 -10.83
CA ASP A 31 2.17 -8.84 -11.54
C ASP A 31 1.56 -10.16 -11.07
N GLY A 32 2.27 -10.87 -10.18
CA GLY A 32 1.81 -12.14 -9.61
C GLY A 32 1.64 -12.10 -8.10
N ARG A 33 0.69 -12.90 -7.61
CA ARG A 33 0.46 -13.13 -6.18
C ARG A 33 1.71 -13.60 -5.44
N GLU A 34 2.48 -14.50 -6.03
CA GLU A 34 3.69 -15.05 -5.42
C GLU A 34 4.76 -13.96 -5.23
N GLN A 35 4.93 -13.10 -6.23
CA GLN A 35 5.87 -11.98 -6.15
C GLN A 35 5.43 -10.97 -5.07
N ALA A 36 4.14 -10.67 -4.99
CA ALA A 36 3.56 -9.82 -3.96
C ALA A 36 3.71 -10.42 -2.54
N ALA A 37 3.63 -11.74 -2.39
CA ALA A 37 3.83 -12.41 -1.12
C ALA A 37 5.25 -12.20 -0.55
N ARG A 38 6.27 -12.01 -1.40
CA ARG A 38 7.64 -11.69 -0.97
C ARG A 38 7.78 -10.30 -0.36
N LEU A 39 6.77 -9.45 -0.51
CA LEU A 39 6.73 -8.10 0.06
C LEU A 39 6.02 -8.05 1.43
N ILE A 40 5.44 -9.17 1.89
CA ILE A 40 4.81 -9.24 3.21
C ILE A 40 5.81 -8.84 4.29
N GLY A 41 5.35 -8.02 5.23
CA GLY A 41 6.15 -7.57 6.36
C GLY A 41 7.01 -6.33 6.08
N ARG A 42 7.19 -5.94 4.82
CA ARG A 42 7.94 -4.74 4.46
C ARG A 42 7.23 -3.46 4.91
N LYS A 43 8.04 -2.43 5.16
CA LYS A 43 7.55 -1.10 5.52
C LYS A 43 7.18 -0.33 4.26
N VAL A 44 6.12 0.45 4.34
CA VAL A 44 5.68 1.35 3.28
C VAL A 44 5.68 2.76 3.82
N VAL A 45 6.20 3.70 3.05
CA VAL A 45 6.26 5.10 3.43
C VAL A 45 5.56 5.94 2.37
N TRP A 46 4.54 6.66 2.81
CA TRP A 46 3.94 7.75 2.05
C TRP A 46 4.45 9.08 2.58
N ARG A 47 4.61 10.07 1.70
CA ARG A 47 5.03 11.42 2.08
C ARG A 47 3.91 12.39 1.73
N THR A 48 3.48 13.19 2.70
CA THR A 48 2.52 14.26 2.45
C THR A 48 3.16 15.35 1.59
N PRO A 49 2.37 16.20 0.91
CA PRO A 49 2.88 17.40 0.25
C PRO A 49 3.66 18.33 1.18
N THR A 50 3.32 18.31 2.47
CA THR A 50 3.99 19.07 3.55
C THR A 50 5.26 18.38 4.09
N GLY A 51 5.65 17.23 3.55
CA GLY A 51 6.88 16.51 3.92
C GLY A 51 6.77 15.57 5.14
N LYS A 52 5.58 15.41 5.74
CA LYS A 52 5.37 14.42 6.81
C LYS A 52 5.41 13.01 6.25
N LYS A 53 6.02 12.09 6.99
CA LYS A 53 6.12 10.68 6.61
C LYS A 53 5.06 9.87 7.34
N MET A 54 4.25 9.14 6.60
CA MET A 54 3.29 8.18 7.14
C MET A 54 3.80 6.78 6.84
N VAL A 55 4.04 6.02 7.91
CA VAL A 55 4.64 4.69 7.82
C VAL A 55 3.56 3.64 8.02
N GLY A 56 3.56 2.66 7.13
CA GLY A 56 2.72 1.47 7.19
C GLY A 56 3.52 0.19 7.00
N LYS A 57 2.81 -0.94 7.03
CA LYS A 57 3.36 -2.27 6.85
C LYS A 57 2.50 -3.07 5.89
N ILE A 58 3.14 -3.82 4.99
CA ILE A 58 2.44 -4.78 4.12
C ILE A 58 2.04 -5.99 4.95
N LEU A 59 0.75 -6.31 4.95
CA LEU A 59 0.19 -7.42 5.73
C LEU A 59 0.07 -8.70 4.90
N LYS A 60 -0.51 -8.60 3.70
CA LYS A 60 -0.79 -9.77 2.85
C LYS A 60 -0.98 -9.36 1.38
N PRO A 61 -0.78 -10.27 0.42
CA PRO A 61 -1.17 -10.06 -0.96
C PRO A 61 -2.71 -9.90 -1.07
N HIS A 62 -3.12 -9.06 -2.01
CA HIS A 62 -4.50 -8.83 -2.39
C HIS A 62 -4.68 -9.21 -3.86
N GLY A 63 -5.80 -9.88 -4.17
CA GLY A 63 -6.05 -10.38 -5.52
C GLY A 63 -4.98 -11.35 -6.05
N ASN A 64 -4.96 -11.47 -7.38
CA ASN A 64 -4.01 -12.31 -8.13
C ASN A 64 -3.05 -11.50 -9.00
N ARG A 65 -3.33 -10.20 -9.21
CA ARG A 65 -2.55 -9.31 -10.10
C ARG A 65 -1.40 -8.63 -9.37
N GLY A 66 -0.91 -9.20 -8.28
CA GLY A 66 0.24 -8.67 -7.54
C GLY A 66 -0.06 -7.45 -6.65
N GLU A 67 -1.32 -7.19 -6.30
CA GLU A 67 -1.65 -6.15 -5.31
C GLU A 67 -1.31 -6.62 -3.88
N VAL A 68 -1.19 -5.67 -2.96
CA VAL A 68 -0.94 -5.94 -1.55
C VAL A 68 -1.85 -5.10 -0.66
N LYS A 69 -2.27 -5.67 0.48
CA LYS A 69 -2.96 -4.95 1.54
C LYS A 69 -1.94 -4.47 2.56
N ALA A 70 -1.88 -3.17 2.78
CA ALA A 70 -1.03 -2.53 3.78
C ALA A 70 -1.87 -1.90 4.90
N TYR A 71 -1.29 -1.83 6.09
CA TYR A 71 -1.88 -1.17 7.25
C TYR A 71 -1.05 0.05 7.65
N PHE A 72 -1.73 1.16 7.89
CA PHE A 72 -1.14 2.44 8.30
C PHE A 72 -1.76 2.89 9.62
N LYS A 73 -0.93 3.39 10.54
CA LYS A 73 -1.37 4.01 11.79
C LYS A 73 -0.56 5.28 12.04
N PRO A 74 -1.16 6.48 11.91
CA PRO A 74 -2.56 6.75 11.52
C PRO A 74 -2.85 6.35 10.06
N GLY A 75 -4.13 6.11 9.74
CA GLY A 75 -4.59 5.77 8.39
C GLY A 75 -4.25 6.86 7.36
N LEU A 76 -4.11 6.46 6.10
CA LEU A 76 -3.79 7.41 5.03
C LEU A 76 -5.03 8.23 4.65
N PRO A 77 -4.86 9.53 4.34
CA PRO A 77 -5.96 10.39 3.91
C PRO A 77 -6.32 10.13 2.44
N GLY A 78 -7.54 10.50 2.02
CA GLY A 78 -8.03 10.21 0.67
C GLY A 78 -7.21 10.86 -0.44
N GLN A 79 -6.50 11.95 -0.11
CA GLN A 79 -5.56 12.63 -0.98
C GLN A 79 -4.36 11.76 -1.39
N ALA A 80 -4.10 10.65 -0.68
CA ALA A 80 -3.05 9.71 -1.02
C ALA A 80 -3.48 8.73 -2.15
N LEU A 81 -4.77 8.64 -2.49
CA LEU A 81 -5.26 7.78 -3.55
C LEU A 81 -4.70 8.22 -4.90
N GLY A 82 -4.14 7.29 -5.67
CA GLY A 82 -3.46 7.56 -6.93
C GLY A 82 -2.01 8.06 -6.79
N ASP A 83 -1.51 8.29 -5.57
CA ASP A 83 -0.15 8.73 -5.33
C ASP A 83 0.82 7.54 -5.13
N TYR A 84 2.12 7.84 -5.21
CA TYR A 84 3.19 6.87 -5.04
C TYR A 84 3.63 6.73 -3.58
N VAL A 85 3.89 5.49 -3.19
CA VAL A 85 4.51 5.14 -1.91
C VAL A 85 5.80 4.37 -2.12
N GLU A 86 6.73 4.53 -1.18
CA GLU A 86 8.02 3.85 -1.16
C GLU A 86 7.93 2.58 -0.31
N ILE A 87 8.26 1.42 -0.88
CA ILE A 87 8.44 0.16 -0.15
C ILE A 87 9.92 0.05 0.24
N LEU A 88 10.17 -0.10 1.55
CA LEU A 88 11.50 -0.28 2.15
C LEU A 88 11.84 -1.77 2.27
#